data_AF-A0A1V0AIC2-F1
#
_entry.id   AF-A0A1V0AIC2-F1
#
_cell.length_a   1.000
_cell.length_b   1.000
_cell.length_c   1.000
_cell.angle_alpha   90.00
_cell.angle_beta   90.00
_cell.angle_gamma   90.00
#
_symmetry.space_group_name_H-M   'P 1'
#
loop_
_entity.id
_entity.type
_entity.pdbx_description
1 polymer ?
#
loop_
_entity_poly.entity_id
_entity_poly.type
_entity_poly.pdbx_seq_one_letter_code
_entity_poly.pdbx_strand_id
1 'polypeptide(L)'
;MSILIRAALVLAAASMLITGGWARVDPAGFAAWAGWPNHVHFLHDAGVFQLGIGLMLVCALRWRDVVTLVLAGFVFTNTFHAVNHATDLDLGGRASDPWLLLAFSVVGAAGLVARLRMTAARRAGQGAGA
;
A
#
# COMPACT_ATOMS: atom_id res chain seq x y z
N MET A 1 21.10 0.02 10.01
CA MET A 1 20.01 -0.97 10.10
C MET A 1 20.64 -2.30 10.52
N SER A 2 20.33 -2.80 11.72
CA SER A 2 20.87 -4.06 12.22
C SER A 2 20.35 -5.25 11.41
N ILE A 3 21.03 -6.40 11.50
CA ILE A 3 20.60 -7.64 10.84
C ILE A 3 19.18 -8.05 11.26
N LEU A 4 18.88 -7.93 12.56
CA LEU A 4 17.56 -8.24 13.10
C LEU A 4 16.44 -7.41 12.44
N ILE A 5 16.65 -6.10 12.31
CA ILE A 5 15.63 -5.22 11.69
C ILE A 5 15.46 -5.57 10.21
N ARG A 6 16.56 -5.84 9.48
CA ARG A 6 16.47 -6.24 8.07
C ARG A 6 15.70 -7.55 7.90
N ALA A 7 16.00 -8.55 8.74
CA ALA A 7 15.30 -9.83 8.72
C ALA A 7 13.81 -9.66 9.02
N ALA A 8 13.48 -8.85 10.04
CA ALA A 8 12.08 -8.54 10.38
C ALA A 8 11.35 -7.86 9.21
N LEU A 9 11.96 -6.86 8.56
CA LEU A 9 11.38 -6.20 7.38
C LEU A 9 11.13 -7.19 6.23
N VAL A 10 12.09 -8.06 5.93
CA VAL A 10 11.96 -9.04 4.84
C VAL A 10 10.87 -10.07 5.15
N LEU A 11 10.86 -10.64 6.35
CA LEU A 11 9.88 -11.65 6.73
C LEU A 11 8.45 -11.09 6.79
N ALA A 12 8.28 -9.91 7.38
CA ALA A 12 6.98 -9.24 7.41
C ALA A 12 6.54 -8.79 6.02
N ALA A 13 7.45 -8.33 5.15
CA ALA A 13 7.11 -8.02 3.77
C ALA A 13 6.65 -9.28 3.01
N ALA A 14 7.40 -10.38 3.14
CA ALA A 14 7.07 -11.64 2.49
C ALA A 14 5.69 -12.15 2.94
N SER A 15 5.40 -12.14 4.24
CA SER A 15 4.08 -12.57 4.73
C SER A 15 2.96 -11.74 4.14
N MET A 16 3.07 -10.41 4.20
CA MET A 16 2.05 -9.49 3.68
C MET A 16 1.85 -9.60 2.16
N LEU A 17 2.94 -9.74 1.41
CA LEU A 17 2.85 -9.88 -0.06
C LEU A 17 2.23 -11.22 -0.47
N ILE A 18 2.60 -12.31 0.22
CA ILE A 18 2.09 -13.65 -0.08
C ILE A 18 0.61 -13.76 0.29
N THR A 19 0.24 -13.43 1.53
CA THR A 19 -1.16 -13.53 1.96
C THR A 19 -2.04 -12.53 1.23
N GLY A 20 -1.52 -11.32 0.97
CA GLY A 20 -2.27 -10.29 0.26
C GLY A 20 -2.52 -10.66 -1.20
N GLY A 21 -1.51 -11.23 -1.87
CA GLY A 21 -1.66 -11.78 -3.21
C GLY A 21 -2.62 -12.97 -3.25
N TRP A 22 -2.56 -13.87 -2.28
CA TRP A 22 -3.46 -15.03 -2.22
C TRP A 22 -4.92 -14.60 -2.03
N ALA A 23 -5.20 -13.70 -1.08
CA ALA A 23 -6.55 -13.17 -0.85
C ALA A 23 -7.14 -12.46 -2.08
N ARG A 24 -6.30 -12.02 -3.03
CA ARG A 24 -6.71 -11.40 -4.31
C ARG A 24 -6.94 -12.40 -5.43
N VAL A 25 -6.07 -13.40 -5.54
CA VAL A 25 -6.07 -14.34 -6.68
C VAL A 25 -7.00 -15.52 -6.45
N ASP A 26 -7.04 -16.02 -5.21
CA ASP A 26 -7.90 -17.12 -4.79
C ASP A 26 -8.48 -16.83 -3.40
N PRO A 27 -9.49 -15.94 -3.31
CA PRO A 27 -10.14 -15.59 -2.05
C PRO A 27 -10.74 -16.81 -1.34
N ALA A 28 -11.27 -17.77 -2.09
CA ALA A 28 -11.91 -18.96 -1.54
C ALA A 28 -10.89 -19.87 -0.84
N GLY A 29 -9.76 -20.18 -1.49
CA GLY A 29 -8.70 -20.97 -0.87
C GLY A 29 -8.04 -20.25 0.30
N PHE A 30 -7.82 -18.94 0.19
CA PHE A 30 -7.31 -18.13 1.31
C PHE A 30 -8.27 -18.18 2.50
N ALA A 31 -9.57 -17.97 2.29
CA ALA A 31 -10.58 -17.99 3.34
C ALA A 31 -10.68 -19.37 4.01
N ALA A 32 -10.65 -20.45 3.24
CA ALA A 32 -10.65 -21.81 3.75
C ALA A 32 -9.41 -22.10 4.62
N TRP A 33 -8.23 -21.68 4.17
CA TRP A 33 -7.00 -21.82 4.95
C TRP A 33 -7.01 -20.97 6.23
N ALA A 34 -7.52 -19.74 6.15
CA ALA A 34 -7.62 -18.82 7.27
C ALA A 34 -8.73 -19.21 8.28
N GLY A 35 -9.60 -20.15 7.93
CA GLY A 35 -10.74 -20.55 8.76
C GLY A 35 -11.82 -19.47 8.84
N TRP A 36 -12.05 -18.73 7.75
CA TRP A 36 -12.95 -17.58 7.69
C TRP A 36 -13.99 -17.71 6.55
N PRO A 37 -15.18 -17.08 6.62
CA PRO A 37 -16.13 -17.05 5.51
C PRO A 37 -15.55 -16.39 4.25
N ASN A 38 -15.96 -16.88 3.08
CA ASN A 38 -15.51 -16.35 1.78
C ASN A 38 -16.27 -15.05 1.40
N HIS A 39 -15.91 -13.93 2.03
CA HIS A 39 -16.38 -12.60 1.65
C HIS A 39 -15.46 -11.99 0.59
N VAL A 40 -15.69 -12.33 -0.69
CA VAL A 40 -14.79 -12.01 -1.81
C VAL A 40 -14.37 -10.54 -1.87
N HIS A 41 -15.32 -9.61 -1.88
CA HIS A 41 -15.05 -8.17 -1.89
C HIS A 41 -14.13 -7.75 -0.72
N PHE A 42 -14.47 -8.17 0.50
CA PHE A 42 -13.67 -7.87 1.69
C PHE A 42 -12.26 -8.49 1.63
N LEU A 43 -12.13 -9.69 1.07
CA LEU A 43 -10.83 -10.36 0.91
C LEU A 43 -9.97 -9.67 -0.15
N HIS A 44 -10.57 -9.16 -1.22
CA HIS A 44 -9.89 -8.31 -2.18
C HIS A 44 -9.38 -7.01 -1.53
N ASP A 45 -10.17 -6.38 -0.67
CA ASP A 45 -9.73 -5.17 0.06
C ASP A 45 -8.58 -5.49 1.01
N ALA A 46 -8.76 -6.51 1.87
CA ALA A 46 -7.73 -6.98 2.78
C ALA A 46 -6.43 -7.31 2.02
N GLY A 47 -6.55 -7.96 0.86
CA GLY A 47 -5.43 -8.27 0.00
C GLY A 47 -4.68 -7.04 -0.51
N VAL A 48 -5.40 -6.02 -0.99
CA VAL A 48 -4.77 -4.75 -1.41
C VAL A 48 -4.07 -4.05 -0.25
N PHE A 49 -4.68 -3.99 0.94
CA PHE A 49 -4.04 -3.42 2.13
C PHE A 49 -2.76 -4.16 2.53
N GLN A 50 -2.79 -5.49 2.52
CA GLN A 50 -1.61 -6.31 2.80
C GLN A 50 -0.49 -6.08 1.76
N LEU A 51 -0.82 -6.05 0.47
CA LEU A 51 0.15 -5.73 -0.58
C LEU A 51 0.79 -4.35 -0.38
N GLY A 52 -0.01 -3.35 0.00
CA GLY A 52 0.45 -2.01 0.35
C GLY A 52 1.44 -1.98 1.51
N ILE A 53 1.13 -2.67 2.60
CA ILE A 53 2.02 -2.83 3.76
C ILE A 53 3.32 -3.53 3.35
N GLY A 54 3.21 -4.64 2.60
CA GLY A 54 4.36 -5.39 2.10
C GLY A 54 5.29 -4.54 1.25
N LEU A 55 4.75 -3.75 0.32
CA LEU A 55 5.51 -2.83 -0.51
C LEU A 55 6.24 -1.77 0.34
N MET A 56 5.58 -1.16 1.33
CA MET A 56 6.22 -0.20 2.23
C MET A 56 7.38 -0.82 3.03
N LEU A 57 7.22 -2.05 3.51
CA LEU A 57 8.26 -2.79 4.24
C LEU A 57 9.48 -3.09 3.35
N VAL A 58 9.27 -3.51 2.09
CA VAL A 58 10.36 -3.69 1.11
C VAL A 58 11.05 -2.35 0.85
N CYS A 59 10.27 -1.29 0.62
CA CYS A 59 10.80 0.04 0.35
C CYS A 59 11.64 0.57 1.54
N ALA A 60 11.25 0.28 2.78
CA ALA A 60 11.98 0.68 3.98
C ALA A 60 13.40 0.07 4.07
N LEU A 61 13.70 -1.01 3.33
CA LEU A 61 15.06 -1.56 3.24
C LEU A 61 16.04 -0.57 2.57
N ARG A 62 15.54 0.29 1.67
CA ARG A 62 16.36 1.17 0.82
C ARG A 62 16.16 2.65 1.08
N TRP A 63 14.92 3.07 1.33
CA TRP A 63 14.57 4.48 1.53
C TRP A 63 14.33 4.79 3.01
N ARG A 64 14.75 5.97 3.45
CA ARG A 64 14.70 6.39 4.87
C ARG A 64 13.73 7.53 5.14
N ASP A 65 13.14 8.10 4.09
CA ASP A 65 12.20 9.21 4.23
C ASP A 65 10.82 8.66 4.55
N VAL A 66 10.52 8.57 5.85
CA VAL A 66 9.27 7.97 6.37
C VAL A 66 8.04 8.65 5.76
N VAL A 67 8.04 9.98 5.62
CA VAL A 67 6.91 10.73 5.06
C VAL A 67 6.67 10.35 3.59
N THR A 68 7.75 10.24 2.80
CA THR A 68 7.64 9.78 1.40
C THR A 68 7.14 8.34 1.34
N LEU A 69 7.64 7.45 2.19
CA LEU A 69 7.23 6.04 2.22
C LEU A 69 5.75 5.87 2.55
N VAL A 70 5.24 6.53 3.60
CA VAL A 70 3.84 6.37 4.02
C VAL A 70 2.88 7.01 3.01
N LEU A 71 3.23 8.16 2.41
CA LEU A 71 2.39 8.78 1.38
C LEU A 71 2.38 7.96 0.09
N ALA A 72 3.54 7.43 -0.34
CA ALA A 72 3.60 6.55 -1.51
C ALA A 72 2.82 5.25 -1.29
N GLY A 73 2.98 4.62 -0.12
CA GLY A 73 2.22 3.43 0.26
C GLY A 73 0.72 3.70 0.36
N PHE A 74 0.31 4.82 0.94
CA PHE A 74 -1.10 5.23 1.01
C PHE A 74 -1.68 5.44 -0.39
N VAL A 75 -1.00 6.21 -1.26
CA VAL A 75 -1.46 6.44 -2.65
C VAL A 75 -1.60 5.13 -3.40
N PHE A 76 -0.60 4.24 -3.32
CA PHE A 76 -0.66 2.93 -3.94
C PHE A 76 -1.87 2.14 -3.44
N THR A 77 -1.93 1.91 -2.13
CA THR A 77 -2.95 1.06 -1.50
C THR A 77 -4.36 1.59 -1.76
N ASN A 78 -4.58 2.88 -1.51
CA ASN A 78 -5.89 3.49 -1.60
C ASN A 78 -6.38 3.61 -3.04
N THR A 79 -5.47 3.76 -4.02
CA THR A 79 -5.84 3.75 -5.44
C THR A 79 -6.27 2.36 -5.88
N PHE A 80 -5.53 1.31 -5.50
CA PHE A 80 -5.93 -0.07 -5.81
C PHE A 80 -7.21 -0.47 -5.06
N HIS A 81 -7.45 0.07 -3.87
CA HIS A 81 -8.69 -0.12 -3.13
C HIS A 81 -9.88 0.55 -3.86
N ALA A 82 -9.68 1.74 -4.41
CA ALA A 82 -10.68 2.38 -5.27
C ALA A 82 -10.99 1.55 -6.52
N VAL A 83 -9.95 0.96 -7.14
CA VAL A 83 -10.12 0.05 -8.28
C VAL A 83 -10.92 -1.19 -7.88
N ASN A 84 -10.66 -1.79 -6.71
CA ASN A 84 -11.46 -2.91 -6.21
C ASN A 84 -12.93 -2.55 -6.09
N HIS A 85 -13.25 -1.44 -5.44
CA HIS A 85 -14.64 -1.01 -5.31
C HIS A 85 -15.31 -0.76 -6.66
N ALA A 86 -14.54 -0.39 -7.70
CA ALA A 86 -15.06 -0.22 -9.04
C ALA A 86 -15.30 -1.57 -9.75
N THR A 87 -14.39 -2.54 -9.58
CA THR A 87 -14.48 -3.86 -10.22
C THR A 87 -15.42 -4.81 -9.51
N ASP A 88 -15.58 -4.66 -8.20
CA ASP A 88 -16.32 -5.54 -7.30
C ASP A 88 -17.63 -4.92 -6.84
N LEU A 89 -18.14 -3.93 -7.57
CA LEU A 89 -19.33 -3.16 -7.16
C LEU A 89 -20.58 -4.06 -7.02
N ASP A 90 -20.64 -5.15 -7.77
CA ASP A 90 -21.68 -6.19 -7.68
C ASP A 90 -21.49 -7.15 -6.49
N LEU A 91 -20.29 -7.18 -5.89
CA LEU A 91 -19.93 -8.04 -4.76
C LEU A 91 -20.04 -7.31 -3.41
N GLY A 92 -19.94 -5.98 -3.38
CA GLY A 92 -20.05 -5.19 -2.16
C GLY A 92 -19.72 -3.69 -2.30
N GLY A 93 -19.98 -2.93 -1.24
CA GLY A 93 -19.73 -1.49 -1.17
C GLY A 93 -20.87 -0.62 -1.71
N ARG A 94 -20.57 0.66 -1.92
CA ARG A 94 -21.48 1.67 -2.49
C ARG A 94 -20.92 2.22 -3.79
N ALA A 95 -21.80 2.66 -4.70
CA ALA A 95 -21.40 3.29 -5.97
C ALA A 95 -20.56 4.58 -5.78
N SER A 96 -20.63 5.21 -4.60
CA SER A 96 -19.81 6.37 -4.24
C SER A 96 -18.37 6.02 -3.86
N ASP A 97 -18.11 4.79 -3.41
CA ASP A 97 -16.87 4.41 -2.74
C ASP A 97 -15.64 4.54 -3.65
N PRO A 98 -15.64 4.09 -4.93
CA PRO A 98 -14.49 4.27 -5.82
C PRO A 98 -14.06 5.73 -5.97
N TRP A 99 -15.05 6.63 -6.09
CA TRP A 99 -14.81 8.06 -6.30
C TRP A 99 -14.29 8.74 -5.05
N LEU A 100 -14.86 8.41 -3.88
CA LEU A 100 -14.40 8.94 -2.61
C LEU A 100 -12.96 8.48 -2.32
N LEU A 101 -12.66 7.20 -2.55
CA LEU A 101 -11.32 6.65 -2.39
C LEU A 101 -10.34 7.31 -3.37
N LEU A 102 -10.68 7.44 -4.66
CA LEU A 102 -9.84 8.16 -5.63
C LEU A 102 -9.54 9.61 -5.20
N ALA A 103 -10.53 10.32 -4.65
CA ALA A 103 -10.33 11.66 -4.14
C ALA A 103 -9.28 11.69 -3.01
N PHE A 104 -9.32 10.74 -2.08
CA PHE A 104 -8.28 10.60 -1.05
C PHE A 104 -6.91 10.23 -1.63
N SER A 105 -6.85 9.39 -2.68
CA SER A 105 -5.60 9.11 -3.38
C SER A 105 -4.99 10.38 -3.99
N VAL A 106 -5.81 11.28 -4.55
CA VAL A 106 -5.34 12.58 -5.07
C VAL A 106 -4.78 13.45 -3.95
N VAL A 107 -5.41 13.50 -2.78
CA VAL A 107 -4.89 14.22 -1.60
C VAL A 107 -3.53 13.66 -1.18
N GLY A 108 -3.41 12.33 -1.08
CA GLY A 108 -2.15 11.66 -0.77
C GLY A 108 -1.05 11.95 -1.82
N ALA A 109 -1.41 11.93 -3.10
CA ALA A 109 -0.49 12.18 -4.20
C ALA A 109 0.01 13.63 -4.20
N ALA A 110 -0.87 14.60 -3.93
CA ALA A 110 -0.49 16.00 -3.76
C ALA A 110 0.53 16.17 -2.62
N GLY A 111 0.27 15.54 -1.47
CA GLY A 111 1.22 15.52 -0.35
C GLY A 111 2.57 14.89 -0.71
N LEU A 112 2.55 13.76 -1.44
CA LEU A 112 3.76 13.07 -1.90
C LEU A 112 4.59 13.95 -2.83
N VAL A 113 3.96 14.58 -3.82
CA VAL A 113 4.62 15.49 -4.77
C VAL A 113 5.24 16.67 -4.03
N ALA A 114 4.51 17.28 -3.09
CA ALA A 114 5.05 18.36 -2.27
C ALA A 114 6.29 17.91 -1.48
N ARG A 115 6.22 16.74 -0.83
CA ARG A 115 7.35 16.18 -0.07
C ARG A 115 8.58 15.94 -0.95
N LEU A 116 8.39 15.36 -2.13
CA LEU A 116 9.47 15.08 -3.08
C LEU A 116 10.15 16.38 -3.56
N ARG A 117 9.36 17.41 -3.88
CA ARG A 117 9.89 18.74 -4.26
C ARG A 117 10.72 19.37 -3.14
N MET A 118 10.22 19.32 -1.90
CA MET A 118 10.97 19.84 -0.73
C MET A 118 12.29 19.10 -0.52
N THR A 119 12.30 17.77 -0.65
CA THR A 119 13.51 16.97 -0.49
C THR A 119 14.52 17.23 -1.61
N ALA A 120 14.06 17.39 -2.85
CA ALA A 120 14.92 17.72 -4.00
C ALA A 120 15.57 19.11 -3.83
N ALA A 121 14.79 20.13 -3.46
CA ALA A 121 15.30 21.49 -3.24
C ALA A 121 16.38 21.53 -2.14
N ARG A 122 16.18 20.80 -1.04
CA ARG A 122 17.17 20.70 0.06
C ARG A 122 18.49 20.07 -0.40
N ARG A 123 18.44 19.04 -1.25
CA ARG A 123 19.65 18.39 -1.79
C ARG A 123 20.42 19.32 -2.72
N ALA A 124 19.71 20.07 -3.58
CA ALA A 124 20.33 21.05 -4.47
C ALA A 124 21.05 22.16 -3.68
N GLY A 125 20.43 22.69 -2.62
CA GLY A 125 21.03 23.71 -1.77
C GLY A 125 22.28 23.23 -1.01
N GLN A 126 22.34 21.96 -0.60
CA GLN A 126 23.52 21.37 0.05
C GLN A 126 24.69 21.18 -0.91
N GLY A 127 24.42 20.88 -2.18
CA GLY A 127 25.45 20.71 -3.21
C GLY A 127 26.04 22.02 -3.74
N ALA A 128 25.33 23.15 -3.61
CA ALA A 128 25.80 24.47 -4.03
C ALA A 128 26.68 25.19 -2.98
N GLY A 129 26.72 24.69 -1.75
CA GLY A 129 27.51 25.24 -0.64
C GLY A 129 28.77 24.42 -0.28
N ALA A 130 29.11 23.40 -1.07
CA ALA A 130 30.30 22.58 -0.96
C ALA A 130 31.24 22.86 -2.14
#